data_AF-A0A3L7MT85-F1
#
_entry.id   AF-A0A3L7MT85-F1
#
_cell.length_a   1.000
_cell.length_b   1.000
_cell.length_c   1.000
_cell.angle_alpha   90.00
_cell.angle_beta   90.00
_cell.angle_gamma   90.00
#
_symmetry.space_group_name_H-M   'P 1'
#
loop_
_entity.id
_entity.type
_entity.pdbx_description
1 polymer ?
#
loop_
_entity_poly.entity_id
_entity_poly.type
_entity_poly.pdbx_seq_one_letter_code
_entity_poly.pdbx_strand_id
1 'polypeptide(L)'
;MLKFELFTDGACSGNPGPGGWGFILRGGDLAHEQFESGGELGTTNNRMELTAIIRGLDGLPDGAQVIVTTDSDYCVKGLNEWIEGWKKRGWR
;
A
#
# COMPACT_ATOMS: atom_id res chain seq x y z
N MET A 1 -17.55 -0.17 14.23
CA MET A 1 -16.66 -0.45 13.08
C MET A 1 -15.37 0.29 13.34
N LEU A 2 -14.23 -0.42 13.39
CA LEU A 2 -12.93 0.20 13.65
C LEU A 2 -12.52 1.04 12.44
N LYS A 3 -11.91 2.20 12.70
CA LYS A 3 -11.48 3.17 11.69
C LYS A 3 -9.99 3.41 11.80
N PHE A 4 -9.27 3.22 10.71
CA PHE A 4 -7.83 3.38 10.64
C PHE A 4 -7.43 4.43 9.60
N GLU A 5 -6.29 5.06 9.83
CA GLU A 5 -5.57 5.86 8.85
C GLU A 5 -4.27 5.13 8.53
N LEU A 6 -4.01 4.93 7.24
CA LEU A 6 -2.83 4.27 6.71
C LEU A 6 -2.09 5.23 5.79
N PHE A 7 -0.83 5.52 6.10
CA PHE A 7 0.07 6.33 5.28
C PHE A 7 1.13 5.44 4.66
N THR A 8 1.38 5.55 3.36
CA THR A 8 2.27 4.62 2.66
C THR A 8 3.17 5.33 1.65
N ASP A 9 4.42 4.89 1.56
CA ASP A 9 5.38 5.34 0.55
C ASP A 9 6.24 4.15 0.07
N GLY A 10 6.74 4.26 -1.15
CA GLY A 10 7.65 3.29 -1.76
C GLY A 10 8.56 3.96 -2.79
N ALA A 11 9.84 3.61 -2.74
CA ALA A 11 10.86 4.21 -3.59
C ALA A 11 11.82 3.16 -4.16
N CYS A 12 12.42 3.45 -5.31
CA CYS A 12 13.42 2.58 -5.93
C CYS A 12 14.59 3.39 -6.52
N SER A 13 15.83 2.96 -6.25
CA SER A 13 17.05 3.51 -6.84
C SER A 13 17.37 2.78 -8.14
N GLY A 14 16.90 3.33 -9.26
CA GLY A 14 16.83 2.62 -10.55
C GLY A 14 15.49 1.90 -10.72
N ASN A 15 15.09 1.57 -11.97
CA ASN A 15 13.77 0.99 -12.24
C ASN A 15 13.84 -0.04 -13.41
N PRO A 16 14.25 -1.30 -13.16
CA PRO A 16 14.40 -1.93 -11.86
C PRO A 16 15.71 -1.59 -11.12
N GLY A 17 15.71 -1.75 -9.80
CA GLY A 17 16.87 -1.55 -8.93
C GLY A 17 16.57 -1.90 -7.46
N PRO A 18 17.48 -1.58 -6.51
CA PRO A 18 17.19 -1.68 -5.09
C PRO A 18 16.09 -0.70 -4.69
N GLY A 19 15.05 -1.20 -4.03
CA GLY A 19 13.93 -0.39 -3.58
C GLY A 19 13.48 -0.74 -2.16
N GLY A 20 12.71 0.17 -1.58
CA GLY A 20 12.17 0.05 -0.24
C GLY A 20 10.76 0.59 -0.15
N TRP A 21 10.03 0.14 0.86
CA TRP A 21 8.64 0.51 1.14
C TRP A 21 8.48 0.75 2.64
N GLY A 22 7.48 1.53 3.02
CA GLY A 22 7.14 1.73 4.43
C GLY A 22 5.70 2.21 4.62
N PHE A 23 5.14 1.92 5.79
CA PHE A 23 3.83 2.43 6.17
C PHE A 23 3.77 2.90 7.62
N ILE A 24 2.79 3.75 7.92
CA ILE A 24 2.34 4.10 9.26
C ILE A 24 0.83 3.85 9.33
N LEU A 25 0.40 3.06 10.30
CA LEU A 25 -1.00 2.72 10.57
C LEU A 25 -1.37 3.23 11.97
N ARG A 26 -2.50 3.93 12.06
CA ARG A 26 -3.02 4.42 13.34
C ARG A 26 -4.54 4.38 13.39
N GLY A 27 -5.09 4.45 14.60
CA GLY A 27 -6.53 4.39 14.84
C GLY A 27 -7.00 3.02 15.30
N GLY A 28 -8.30 2.76 15.16
CA GLY A 28 -8.95 1.58 15.72
C GLY A 28 -8.84 1.56 17.24
N ASP A 29 -8.36 0.44 17.76
CA ASP A 29 -8.09 0.16 19.17
C ASP A 29 -6.57 0.09 19.48
N LEU A 30 -5.72 0.51 18.53
CA LEU A 30 -4.28 0.52 18.71
C LEU A 30 -3.87 1.50 19.81
N ALA A 31 -3.07 1.04 20.77
CA ALA A 31 -2.51 1.90 21.82
C ALA A 31 -1.48 2.91 21.28
N HIS A 32 -0.78 2.55 20.20
CA HIS A 32 0.25 3.35 19.54
C HIS A 32 0.17 3.16 18.02
N GLU A 33 0.76 4.10 17.28
CA GLU A 33 0.95 3.93 15.83
C GLU A 33 1.80 2.67 15.57
N GLN A 34 1.39 1.89 14.57
CA GLN A 34 2.17 0.78 14.04
C GLN A 34 2.88 1.24 12.77
N PHE A 35 4.09 0.76 12.55
CA PHE A 35 4.83 1.04 11.32
C PHE A 35 5.71 -0.15 10.98
N GLU A 36 5.91 -0.36 9.69
CA GLU A 36 6.85 -1.35 9.17
C GLU A 36 7.52 -0.78 7.92
N SER A 37 8.73 -1.25 7.64
CA SER A 37 9.42 -0.98 6.39
C SER A 37 10.24 -2.19 5.96
N GLY A 38 10.50 -2.27 4.66
CA GLY A 38 11.27 -3.35 4.06
C GLY A 38 11.81 -2.94 2.70
N GLY A 39 12.45 -3.88 2.01
CA GLY A 39 13.00 -3.62 0.69
C GLY A 39 13.49 -4.85 -0.05
N GLU A 40 13.71 -4.69 -1.34
CA GLU A 40 14.16 -5.74 -2.26
C GLU A 40 15.29 -5.19 -3.15
N LEU A 41 16.33 -5.98 -3.41
CA LEU A 41 17.48 -5.55 -4.23
C LEU A 41 17.15 -5.42 -5.72
N GLY A 42 16.07 -6.04 -6.19
CA GLY A 42 15.68 -6.09 -7.61
C GLY A 42 14.18 -5.92 -7.77
N THR A 43 13.70 -4.69 -7.61
CA THR A 43 12.28 -4.33 -7.66
C THR A 43 12.06 -3.08 -8.51
N THR A 44 10.84 -2.55 -8.51
CA THR A 44 10.45 -1.31 -9.19
C THR A 44 9.78 -0.36 -8.21
N ASN A 45 9.71 0.93 -8.56
CA ASN A 45 9.03 1.93 -7.74
C ASN A 45 7.57 1.52 -7.43
N ASN A 46 6.81 1.21 -8.48
CA ASN A 46 5.39 0.83 -8.37
C ASN A 46 5.17 -0.44 -7.54
N ARG A 47 6.11 -1.40 -7.57
CA ARG A 47 6.04 -2.60 -6.71
C ARG A 47 6.19 -2.22 -5.25
N MET A 48 7.11 -1.31 -4.91
CA MET A 48 7.32 -0.87 -3.54
C MET A 48 6.13 -0.07 -3.01
N GLU A 49 5.58 0.85 -3.80
CA GLU A 49 4.37 1.60 -3.44
C GLU A 49 3.18 0.67 -3.15
N LEU A 50 2.93 -0.30 -4.03
CA LEU A 50 1.88 -1.32 -3.80
C LEU A 50 2.17 -2.18 -2.56
N THR A 51 3.44 -2.54 -2.33
CA THR A 51 3.83 -3.39 -1.19
C THR A 51 3.54 -2.68 0.12
N ALA A 52 3.80 -1.37 0.24
CA ALA A 52 3.49 -0.60 1.42
C ALA A 52 1.98 -0.65 1.77
N ILE A 53 1.10 -0.50 0.77
CA ILE A 53 -0.35 -0.60 0.95
C ILE A 53 -0.75 -2.01 1.38
N ILE A 54 -0.26 -3.04 0.69
CA ILE A 54 -0.59 -4.44 1.01
C ILE A 54 -0.20 -4.76 2.45
N ARG A 55 1.01 -4.38 2.86
CA ARG A 55 1.55 -4.64 4.20
C ARG A 55 0.81 -3.87 5.28
N GLY A 56 0.47 -2.60 5.03
CA GLY A 56 -0.26 -1.78 5.98
C GLY A 56 -1.72 -2.17 6.18
N LEU A 57 -2.32 -2.88 5.22
CA LEU A 57 -3.65 -3.47 5.34
C LEU A 57 -3.63 -4.89 5.92
N ASP A 58 -2.48 -5.55 5.95
CA ASP A 58 -2.34 -6.91 6.45
C ASP A 58 -2.62 -6.98 7.95
N GLY A 59 -3.37 -7.99 8.39
CA GLY A 59 -3.75 -8.16 9.80
C GLY A 59 -4.84 -7.23 10.33
N LEU A 60 -5.42 -6.34 9.51
CA LEU A 60 -6.60 -5.57 9.92
C LEU A 60 -7.82 -6.48 10.09
N PRO A 61 -8.68 -6.24 11.09
CA PRO A 61 -9.85 -7.07 11.33
C PRO A 61 -10.88 -6.90 10.21
N ASP A 62 -11.62 -7.97 9.94
CA ASP A 62 -12.68 -7.97 8.93
C ASP A 62 -13.69 -6.83 9.17
N GLY A 63 -14.03 -6.12 8.10
CA GLY A 63 -14.96 -4.99 8.14
C GLY A 63 -14.37 -3.70 8.72
N ALA A 64 -13.05 -3.62 8.97
CA ALA A 64 -12.39 -2.36 9.26
C ALA A 64 -12.59 -1.34 8.12
N GLN A 65 -12.77 -0.07 8.49
CA GLN A 65 -12.71 1.05 7.55
C GLN A 65 -11.32 1.65 7.60
N VAL A 66 -10.70 1.86 6.44
CA VAL A 66 -9.34 2.40 6.33
C VAL A 66 -9.33 3.55 5.36
N ILE A 67 -8.74 4.67 5.77
CA ILE A 67 -8.38 5.77 4.87
C ILE A 67 -6.90 5.58 4.52
N VAL A 68 -6.63 5.29 3.26
CA VAL A 68 -5.27 5.13 2.74
C VAL A 68 -4.81 6.45 2.11
N THR A 69 -3.69 6.98 2.59
CA THR A 69 -3.03 8.19 2.07
C THR A 69 -1.69 7.79 1.44
N THR A 70 -1.56 8.04 0.14
CA THR A 70 -0.34 7.79 -0.64
C THR A 70 -0.23 8.85 -1.73
N ASP A 71 0.99 9.16 -2.14
CA ASP A 71 1.31 10.01 -3.29
C ASP A 71 1.58 9.19 -4.58
N SER A 72 1.47 7.86 -4.50
CA SER A 72 1.62 6.97 -5.67
C SER A 72 0.48 7.14 -6.67
N ASP A 73 0.80 7.81 -7.77
CA ASP A 73 -0.07 7.92 -8.95
C ASP A 73 -0.48 6.55 -9.49
N TYR A 74 0.41 5.56 -9.42
CA TYR A 74 0.16 4.19 -9.88
C TYR A 74 -0.90 3.50 -9.01
N CYS A 75 -0.80 3.62 -7.68
CA CYS A 75 -1.77 3.03 -6.76
C CYS A 75 -3.13 3.72 -6.87
N VAL A 76 -3.15 5.06 -6.94
CA VAL A 76 -4.38 5.86 -7.04
C VAL A 76 -5.14 5.52 -8.33
N LYS A 77 -4.48 5.55 -9.49
CA LYS A 77 -5.12 5.20 -10.78
C LYS A 77 -5.46 3.72 -10.86
N GLY A 78 -4.59 2.87 -10.32
CA GLY A 78 -4.84 1.43 -10.20
C GLY A 78 -6.18 1.14 -9.53
N LEU A 79 -6.40 1.72 -8.35
CA LEU A 79 -7.61 1.50 -7.57
C LEU A 79 -8.84 2.22 -8.14
N ASN A 80 -8.70 3.49 -8.57
CA ASN A 80 -9.86 4.29 -8.94
C ASN A 80 -10.30 4.11 -10.40
N GLU A 81 -9.39 3.71 -11.30
CA GLU A 81 -9.66 3.70 -12.74
C GLU A 81 -9.47 2.32 -13.37
N TRP A 82 -8.38 1.62 -13.05
CA TRP A 82 -7.95 0.46 -13.85
C TRP A 82 -8.48 -0.88 -13.33
N ILE A 83 -8.59 -1.05 -12.01
CA ILE A 83 -8.88 -2.35 -11.39
C ILE A 83 -10.23 -2.92 -11.83
N GLU A 84 -11.24 -2.09 -12.05
CA GLU A 84 -12.55 -2.53 -12.54
C GLU A 84 -12.46 -3.04 -13.98
N GLY A 85 -11.61 -2.44 -14.82
CA GLY A 85 -11.31 -2.93 -16.15
C GLY A 85 -10.54 -4.25 -16.14
N TRP A 86 -9.52 -4.36 -15.28
CA TRP A 86 -8.74 -5.59 -15.13
C TRP A 86 -9.60 -6.77 -14.67
N LYS A 87 -10.44 -6.58 -13.65
CA LYS A 87 -11.37 -7.62 -13.18
C LYS A 87 -12.28 -8.11 -14.30
N LYS A 88 -12.86 -7.20 -15.09
CA LYS A 88 -13.73 -7.55 -16.24
C LYS A 88 -13.00 -8.33 -17.32
N ARG A 89 -11.70 -8.09 -17.52
CA ARG A 89 -10.86 -8.80 -18.49
C ARG A 89 -10.15 -10.03 -17.92
N GLY A 90 -10.47 -10.42 -16.69
CA GLY A 90 -9.82 -11.58 -16.04
C GLY A 90 -8.33 -11.35 -15.78
N TRP A 91 -7.95 -10.14 -15.41
CA TRP A 91 -6.57 -9.72 -15.10
C TRP A 91 -5.61 -9.84 -16.29
N ARG A 92 -6.11 -9.54 -17.49
CA ARG A 92 -5.35 -9.51 -18.75
C ARG A 92 -5.58 -8.22 -19.53
#